data_AF-A0A8B3S385-F1
#
_entry.id   AF-A0A8B3S385-F1
#
_cell.length_a   1.000
_cell.length_b   1.000
_cell.length_c   1.000
_cell.angle_alpha   90.00
_cell.angle_beta   90.00
_cell.angle_gamma   90.00
#
_symmetry.space_group_name_H-M   'P 1'
#
loop_
_entity.id
_entity.type
_entity.pdbx_description
1 polymer ?
#
loop_
_entity_poly.entity_id
_entity_poly.type
_entity_poly.pdbx_seq_one_letter_code
_entity_poly.pdbx_strand_id
1 'polypeptide(L)'
;MRPEISVVIPAFSVEKTVKNIVSMIRESKLVFEVIVIDNNSTDRTYDFAKSAGAKIFSCKQQGLGYAMKLGIQKCKSDLVMKLVSQQLNF
;
A
#
# COMPACT_ATOMS: atom_id res chain seq x y z
N MET A 1 -0.03 -12.35 21.39
CA MET A 1 0.83 -12.33 20.18
C MET A 1 1.05 -10.87 19.81
N ARG A 2 2.30 -10.44 19.58
CA ARG A 2 2.55 -9.09 19.05
C ARG A 2 2.34 -9.13 17.53
N PRO A 3 1.74 -8.10 16.91
CA PRO A 3 1.65 -8.06 15.46
C PRO A 3 3.05 -7.94 14.87
N GLU A 4 3.37 -8.80 13.89
CA GLU A 4 4.70 -8.96 13.32
C GLU A 4 4.70 -8.83 11.79
N ILE A 5 3.53 -8.61 11.16
CA ILE A 5 3.43 -8.55 9.71
C ILE A 5 3.41 -7.11 9.19
N SER A 6 4.35 -6.78 8.33
CA SER A 6 4.30 -5.58 7.50
C SER A 6 3.55 -5.89 6.21
N VAL A 7 2.52 -5.11 5.88
CA VAL A 7 1.77 -5.27 4.63
C VAL A 7 2.15 -4.18 3.64
N VAL A 8 2.70 -4.55 2.49
CA VAL A 8 3.04 -3.61 1.41
C VAL A 8 1.97 -3.65 0.32
N ILE A 9 1.52 -2.46 -0.08
CA ILE A 9 0.50 -2.23 -1.11
C ILE A 9 1.06 -1.25 -2.15
N PRO A 10 1.56 -1.73 -3.30
CA PRO A 10 1.78 -0.89 -4.46
C PRO A 10 0.43 -0.36 -4.96
N ALA A 11 0.32 0.95 -5.17
CA ALA A 11 -0.91 1.61 -5.57
C ALA A 11 -0.66 2.57 -6.73
N PHE A 12 -1.50 2.53 -7.77
CA PHE A 12 -1.48 3.49 -8.87
C PHE A 12 -2.90 3.72 -9.35
N SER A 13 -3.41 4.94 -9.19
CA SER A 13 -4.74 5.37 -9.64
C SER A 13 -5.89 4.47 -9.11
N VAL A 14 -5.91 4.25 -7.80
CA VAL A 14 -6.87 3.37 -7.09
C VAL A 14 -7.60 4.12 -5.96
N GLU A 15 -7.85 5.42 -6.13
CA GLU A 15 -8.49 6.27 -5.11
C GLU A 15 -9.83 5.69 -4.59
N LYS A 16 -10.59 4.99 -5.45
CA LYS A 16 -11.89 4.42 -5.10
C LYS A 16 -11.82 3.24 -4.11
N THR A 17 -10.70 2.52 -4.07
CA THR A 17 -10.58 1.27 -3.31
C THR A 17 -9.53 1.33 -2.20
N VAL A 18 -8.51 2.18 -2.33
CA VAL A 18 -7.34 2.19 -1.44
C VAL A 18 -7.72 2.38 0.04
N LYS A 19 -8.69 3.25 0.33
CA LYS A 19 -9.16 3.49 1.70
C LYS A 19 -9.77 2.23 2.34
N ASN A 20 -10.61 1.51 1.60
CA ASN A 20 -11.28 0.29 2.08
C ASN A 20 -10.26 -0.84 2.28
N ILE A 21 -9.32 -0.99 1.36
CA ILE A 21 -8.27 -2.01 1.45
C ILE A 21 -7.39 -1.77 2.68
N VAL A 22 -6.91 -0.55 2.88
CA VAL A 22 -6.09 -0.20 4.05
C VAL A 22 -6.87 -0.44 5.34
N SER A 23 -8.14 -0.01 5.41
CA SER A 23 -8.96 -0.17 6.61
C SER A 23 -9.17 -1.65 6.97
N MET A 24 -9.55 -2.48 5.99
CA MET A 24 -9.74 -3.91 6.17
C MET A 24 -8.46 -4.61 6.67
N ILE A 25 -7.30 -4.29 6.08
CA ILE A 25 -6.04 -4.94 6.48
C ILE A 25 -5.67 -4.57 7.91
N ARG A 26 -5.93 -3.32 8.32
CA ARG A 26 -5.64 -2.84 9.68
C ARG A 26 -6.53 -3.46 10.77
N GLU A 27 -7.67 -4.04 10.41
CA GLU A 27 -8.52 -4.78 11.37
C GLU A 27 -7.89 -6.11 11.81
N SER A 28 -6.92 -6.63 11.06
CA SER A 28 -6.21 -7.86 11.42
C SER A 28 -5.25 -7.63 12.59
N LYS A 29 -5.42 -8.43 13.66
CA LYS A 29 -4.53 -8.43 14.83
C LYS A 29 -3.09 -8.90 14.54
N LEU A 30 -2.83 -9.44 13.36
CA LEU A 30 -1.51 -9.91 12.95
C LEU A 30 -0.68 -8.80 12.28
N VAL A 31 -1.35 -7.74 11.80
CA VAL A 31 -0.72 -6.66 11.02
C VAL A 31 -0.13 -5.61 11.95
N PHE A 32 1.18 -5.39 11.82
CA PHE A 32 1.92 -4.36 12.54
C PHE A 32 1.79 -3.01 11.84
N GLU A 33 1.95 -3.01 10.51
CA GLU A 33 1.87 -1.80 9.71
C GLU A 33 1.34 -2.08 8.31
N VAL A 34 0.68 -1.08 7.74
CA VAL A 34 0.31 -1.05 6.33
C VAL A 34 1.12 0.04 5.66
N ILE A 35 1.88 -0.34 4.64
CA ILE A 35 2.73 0.53 3.85
C ILE A 35 2.14 0.60 2.44
N VAL A 36 1.69 1.79 2.05
CA VAL A 36 1.25 2.06 0.67
C VAL A 36 2.41 2.70 -0.09
N ILE A 37 2.74 2.15 -1.25
CA ILE A 37 3.70 2.73 -2.17
C ILE A 37 2.91 3.34 -3.32
N ASP A 38 2.77 4.65 -3.31
CA ASP A 38 2.12 5.40 -4.37
C ASP A 38 3.05 5.45 -5.59
N ASN A 39 2.71 4.67 -6.60
CA ASN A 39 3.48 4.42 -7.81
C ASN A 39 3.22 5.50 -8.87
N ASN A 40 3.30 6.76 -8.46
CA ASN A 40 3.10 7.96 -9.28
C ASN A 40 1.63 8.22 -9.68
N SER A 41 0.69 8.07 -8.75
CA SER A 41 -0.72 8.39 -9.02
C SER A 41 -0.93 9.89 -9.22
N THR A 42 -1.87 10.26 -10.09
CA THR A 42 -2.30 11.66 -10.31
C THR A 42 -3.68 11.97 -9.70
N ASP A 43 -4.33 10.96 -9.13
CA ASP A 43 -5.61 11.05 -8.43
C ASP A 43 -5.40 11.17 -6.90
N ARG A 44 -6.46 11.01 -6.11
CA ARG A 44 -6.39 11.12 -4.63
C ARG A 44 -5.92 9.84 -3.94
N THR A 45 -5.30 8.89 -4.67
CA THR A 45 -4.80 7.63 -4.09
C THR A 45 -3.91 7.89 -2.88
N TYR A 46 -2.98 8.84 -3.00
CA TYR A 46 -2.07 9.17 -1.91
C TYR A 46 -2.80 9.64 -0.64
N ASP A 47 -3.69 10.61 -0.80
CA ASP A 47 -4.41 11.22 0.31
C ASP A 47 -5.38 10.24 0.98
N PHE A 48 -6.04 9.38 0.19
CA PHE A 48 -6.96 8.39 0.70
C PHE A 48 -6.25 7.25 1.43
N ALA A 49 -5.10 6.79 0.95
CA ALA A 49 -4.27 5.85 1.67
C ALA A 49 -3.75 6.43 3.00
N LYS A 50 -3.26 7.67 2.97
CA LYS A 50 -2.78 8.37 4.16
C LYS A 50 -3.89 8.55 5.21
N SER A 51 -5.07 9.00 4.79
CA SER A 51 -6.22 9.19 5.69
C SER A 51 -6.78 7.88 6.26
N ALA A 52 -6.58 6.75 5.58
CA ALA A 52 -6.91 5.41 6.09
C ALA A 52 -5.94 4.90 7.17
N GLY A 53 -4.85 5.63 7.43
CA GLY A 53 -3.85 5.28 8.44
C GLY A 53 -2.72 4.39 7.93
N ALA A 54 -2.51 4.30 6.62
CA ALA A 54 -1.30 3.70 6.06
C ALA A 54 -0.09 4.64 6.21
N LYS A 55 1.11 4.05 6.34
CA LYS A 55 2.36 4.76 6.04
C LYS A 55 2.49 4.82 4.53
N ILE A 56 2.69 6.01 3.98
CA ILE A 56 2.71 6.19 2.53
C ILE A 56 4.05 6.74 2.04
N PHE A 57 4.54 6.18 0.94
CA PHE A 57 5.74 6.64 0.26
C PHE A 57 5.48 6.77 -1.24
N SER A 58 5.93 7.88 -1.83
CA SER A 58 5.83 8.09 -3.27
C SER A 58 7.02 7.43 -3.99
N CYS A 59 6.74 6.63 -5.01
CA CYS A 59 7.72 6.07 -5.92
C CYS A 59 7.80 6.94 -7.18
N LYS A 60 8.86 7.73 -7.30
CA LYS A 60 9.07 8.65 -8.43
C LYS A 60 9.20 7.91 -9.77
N GLN A 61 9.75 6.70 -9.74
CA GLN A 61 9.91 5.88 -10.93
C GLN A 61 8.74 4.90 -11.03
N GLN A 62 7.87 5.15 -11.99
CA GLN A 62 6.69 4.33 -12.17
C GLN A 62 7.04 2.92 -12.63
N GLY A 63 6.44 1.92 -11.99
CA GLY A 63 6.53 0.53 -12.36
C GLY A 63 6.41 -0.36 -11.13
N LEU A 64 5.71 -1.49 -11.29
CA LEU A 64 5.43 -2.37 -10.16
C LEU A 64 6.73 -2.79 -9.44
N GLY A 65 7.76 -3.20 -10.18
CA GLY A 65 9.05 -3.59 -9.60
C GLY A 65 9.72 -2.50 -8.76
N TYR A 66 9.65 -1.23 -9.18
CA TYR A 66 10.18 -0.10 -8.40
C TYR A 66 9.39 0.13 -7.12
N ALA A 67 8.06 0.09 -7.22
CA ALA A 67 7.18 0.21 -6.06
C ALA A 67 7.38 -0.95 -5.08
N MET A 68 7.53 -2.19 -5.58
CA MET A 68 7.83 -3.37 -4.77
C MET A 68 9.16 -3.23 -4.04
N LYS A 69 10.23 -2.88 -4.77
CA LYS A 69 11.57 -2.70 -4.21
C LYS A 69 11.56 -1.66 -3.10
N LEU A 70 10.90 -0.53 -3.32
CA LEU A 70 10.77 0.50 -2.30
C LEU A 70 9.96 0.00 -1.10
N GLY A 71 8.86 -0.71 -1.32
CA GLY A 71 8.05 -1.29 -0.25
C GLY A 71 8.84 -2.24 0.64
N ILE A 72 9.59 -3.17 0.04
CA ILE A 72 10.47 -4.10 0.77
C ILE A 72 11.48 -3.33 1.63
N GLN A 73 12.10 -2.29 1.08
CA GLN A 73 13.08 -1.45 1.82
C GLN A 73 12.47 -0.67 2.99
N LYS A 74 11.15 -0.48 3.03
CA LYS A 74 10.47 0.29 4.08
C LYS A 74 9.86 -0.60 5.18
N CYS A 75 9.80 -1.91 4.98
CA CYS A 75 9.25 -2.84 5.97
C CYS A 75 10.17 -2.97 7.18
N LYS A 76 9.57 -3.18 8.36
CA LYS A 76 10.31 -3.36 9.61
C LYS A 76 10.21 -4.78 10.18
N SER A 77 9.45 -5.66 9.53
CA SER A 77 9.13 -6.99 10.03
C SER A 77 8.84 -7.97 8.89
N ASP A 78 8.41 -9.20 9.22
CA ASP A 78 8.03 -10.21 8.23
C ASP A 78 7.00 -9.67 7.24
N LEU A 79 7.25 -9.91 5.95
CA LEU A 79 6.58 -9.22 4.85
C LEU A 79 5.44 -10.05 4.26
N VAL A 80 4.24 -9.48 4.24
CA VAL A 80 3.12 -9.96 3.41
C VAL A 80 2.81 -8.92 2.36
N MET A 81 2.69 -9.35 1.10
CA MET A 81 2.48 -8.43 -0.01
C MET A 81 1.09 -8.60 -0.61
N LYS A 82 0.36 -7.49 -0.76
CA LYS A 82 -0.90 -7.45 -1.50
C LYS A 82 -0.71 -6.57 -2.74
N LEU A 83 -0.84 -7.19 -3.90
CA LEU A 83 -0.86 -6.49 -5.19
C LEU A 83 -2.27 -5.98 -5.45
N VAL A 84 -2.44 -4.66 -5.58
CA VAL A 84 -3.69 -4.06 -6.06
C VAL A 84 -3.49 -3.78 -7.54
N SER A 85 -4.04 -4.65 -8.39
CA SER A 85 -4.10 -4.42 -9.83
C SER A 85 -5.24 -3.45 -10.14
N GLN A 86 -5.01 -2.57 -11.11
CA GLN A 86 -5.98 -1.58 -11.59
C GLN A 86 -7.35 -2.20 -11.91
N GLN A 87 -8.41 -1.39 -11.83
CA GLN A 87 -9.55 -1.57 -12.72
C GLN A 87 -9.02 -1.35 -14.15
N LEU A 88 -8.81 -2.43 -14.91
CA LEU A 88 -8.77 -2.36 -16.36
C LEU A 88 -10.16 -1.88 -16.80
N ASN A 89 -10.29 -0.58 -17.06
CA ASN A 89 -11.39 -0.09 -17.89
C ASN A 89 -11.03 -0.52 -19.32
N PHE A 90 -11.63 -1.62 -19.77
CA PHE A 90 -11.80 -1.91 -21.19
C PHE A 90 -12.90 -0.99 -21.74
#